data_AF-A0A7R9YL82-F1
#
_entry.id   AF-A0A7R9YL82-F1
#
_cell.length_a   1.000
_cell.length_b   1.000
_cell.length_c   1.000
_cell.angle_alpha   90.00
_cell.angle_beta   90.00
_cell.angle_gamma   90.00
#
_symmetry.space_group_name_H-M   'P 1'
#
loop_
_entity.id
_entity.type
_entity.pdbx_description
1 polymer ?
#
loop_
_entity_poly.entity_id
_entity_poly.type
_entity_poly.pdbx_seq_one_letter_code
_entity_poly.pdbx_strand_id
1 'polypeptide(L)'
;RDRNHACVVIWSLGNEAGRGPTLQLLYDCLKALDPTRPVQYESCGALRYTDIICPMYPSVAKLRSMGSAEGQCVAYSANGRRYPSPAERPSRIGARPVVMCEYQHAMGNSNGNFD
;
A
#
# COMPACT_ATOMS: atom_id res chain seq x y z
N ARG A 1 6.76 19.96 -6.95
CA ARG A 1 7.04 20.12 -8.40
C ARG A 1 5.79 19.78 -9.22
N ASP A 2 5.27 18.55 -9.13
CA ASP A 2 4.33 18.02 -10.15
C ASP A 2 2.83 18.16 -9.80
N ARG A 3 2.48 18.95 -8.78
CA ARG A 3 1.10 19.06 -8.25
C ARG A 3 0.05 19.61 -9.25
N ASN A 4 0.51 20.33 -10.27
CA ASN A 4 -0.37 20.97 -11.27
C ASN A 4 -0.67 20.06 -12.48
N HIS A 5 -0.21 18.80 -12.47
CA HIS A 5 -0.48 17.85 -13.54
C HIS A 5 -1.71 16.99 -13.20
N ALA A 6 -2.75 17.07 -14.04
CA ALA A 6 -3.98 16.31 -13.86
C ALA A 6 -3.78 14.78 -13.98
N CYS A 7 -2.77 14.34 -14.74
CA CYS A 7 -2.43 12.92 -14.89
C CYS A 7 -1.80 12.31 -13.64
N VAL A 8 -1.27 13.13 -12.72
CA VAL A 8 -0.80 12.65 -11.42
C VAL A 8 -2.03 12.50 -10.53
N VAL A 9 -2.43 11.26 -10.24
CA VAL A 9 -3.62 10.97 -9.43
C VAL A 9 -3.31 10.39 -8.06
N ILE A 10 -2.09 9.91 -7.84
CA ILE A 10 -1.62 9.28 -6.60
C ILE A 10 -0.20 9.75 -6.32
N TRP A 11 0.13 9.99 -5.06
CA TRP A 11 1.52 10.18 -4.62
C TRP A 11 2.08 8.91 -3.98
N SER A 12 3.36 8.61 -4.23
CA SER A 12 4.07 7.55 -3.50
C SER A 12 5.07 8.15 -2.51
N LEU A 13 5.18 7.59 -1.31
CA LEU A 13 6.21 7.99 -0.34
C LEU A 13 7.60 7.44 -0.70
N GLY A 14 7.67 6.47 -1.60
CA GLY A 14 8.91 5.80 -2.02
C GLY A 14 8.69 4.33 -2.33
N ASN A 15 9.78 3.57 -2.43
CA ASN A 15 9.78 2.12 -2.68
C ASN A 15 10.72 1.43 -1.69
N GLU A 16 10.30 0.30 -1.11
CA GLU A 16 11.11 -0.63 -0.29
C GLU A 16 12.03 0.01 0.79
N ALA A 17 11.75 1.23 1.20
CA ALA A 17 12.55 1.99 2.18
C ALA A 17 12.25 1.62 3.65
N GLY A 18 11.61 0.47 3.88
CA GLY A 18 11.24 -0.02 5.21
C GLY A 18 10.07 0.75 5.83
N ARG A 19 10.14 0.97 7.15
CA ARG A 19 9.12 1.71 7.91
C ARG A 19 9.83 2.59 8.92
N GLY A 20 9.26 3.76 9.21
CA GLY A 20 9.81 4.62 10.25
C GLY A 20 9.04 5.92 10.45
N PRO A 21 9.38 6.66 11.51
CA PRO A 21 8.75 7.94 11.83
C PRO A 21 8.97 8.98 10.71
N THR A 22 10.08 8.91 9.98
CA THR A 22 10.35 9.81 8.85
C THR A 22 9.29 9.70 7.75
N LEU A 23 8.87 8.48 7.40
CA LEU A 23 7.84 8.26 6.38
C LEU A 23 6.45 8.69 6.87
N GLN A 24 6.20 8.57 8.16
CA GLN A 24 4.97 9.08 8.79
C GLN A 24 4.91 10.61 8.71
N LEU A 25 6.01 11.29 9.05
CA LEU A 25 6.11 12.75 8.93
C LEU A 25 5.99 13.22 7.47
N LEU A 26 6.59 12.47 6.54
CA LEU A 26 6.47 12.75 5.11
C LEU A 26 5.02 12.64 4.63
N TYR A 27 4.31 11.59 5.06
CA TYR A 27 2.87 11.44 4.79
C TYR A 27 2.07 12.62 5.34
N ASP A 28 2.27 12.97 6.62
CA ASP A 28 1.52 14.07 7.25
C ASP A 28 1.80 15.41 6.54
N CYS A 29 3.06 15.67 6.19
CA CYS A 29 3.47 16.83 5.39
C CYS A 29 2.80 16.85 4.00
N LEU A 30 2.80 15.70 3.32
CA LEU A 30 2.21 15.56 1.99
C LEU A 30 0.70 15.78 2.00
N LYS A 31 -0.02 15.23 2.99
CA LYS A 31 -1.47 15.45 3.14
C LYS A 31 -1.80 16.91 3.48
N ALA A 32 -0.93 17.61 4.21
CA ALA A 32 -1.08 19.05 4.45
C ALA A 32 -0.81 19.88 3.19
N LEU A 33 0.15 19.48 2.36
CA LEU A 33 0.51 20.18 1.13
C LEU A 33 -0.47 19.94 -0.03
N ASP A 34 -1.02 18.73 -0.14
CA ASP A 34 -1.97 18.34 -1.18
C ASP A 34 -2.98 17.32 -0.65
N PRO A 35 -4.12 17.79 -0.11
CA PRO A 35 -5.18 16.90 0.38
C PRO A 35 -6.00 16.27 -0.75
N THR A 36 -5.80 16.68 -2.02
CA THR A 36 -6.65 16.28 -3.14
C THR A 36 -6.33 14.90 -3.71
N ARG A 37 -5.15 14.36 -3.40
CA ARG A 37 -4.68 13.07 -3.92
C ARG A 37 -4.42 12.06 -2.81
N PRO A 38 -4.76 10.77 -3.03
CA PRO A 38 -4.36 9.71 -2.12
C PRO A 38 -2.84 9.48 -2.15
N VAL A 39 -2.33 8.97 -1.04
CA VAL A 39 -0.93 8.58 -0.89
C VAL A 39 -0.83 7.06 -0.79
N GLN A 40 0.14 6.47 -1.47
CA GLN A 40 0.45 5.05 -1.40
C GLN A 40 1.87 4.81 -0.87
N TYR A 41 2.06 3.70 -0.16
CA TYR A 41 3.38 3.18 0.17
C TYR A 41 3.28 1.69 0.50
N GLU A 42 3.95 0.83 -0.28
CA GLU A 42 3.80 -0.63 -0.21
C GLU A 42 4.07 -1.13 1.19
N SER A 43 5.21 -0.70 1.75
CA SER A 43 5.70 -1.26 2.99
C SER A 43 4.81 -0.84 4.15
N CYS A 44 3.92 0.16 4.01
CA CYS A 44 2.96 0.58 5.03
C CYS A 44 1.89 -0.48 5.31
N GLY A 45 1.49 -1.26 4.29
CA GLY A 45 0.35 -2.16 4.40
C GLY A 45 -0.93 -1.46 4.87
N ALA A 46 -1.47 -1.89 6.01
CA ALA A 46 -2.68 -1.30 6.61
C ALA A 46 -2.40 -0.22 7.69
N LEU A 47 -1.15 0.24 7.83
CA LEU A 47 -0.80 1.31 8.77
C LEU A 47 -1.40 2.67 8.35
N ARG A 48 -1.27 3.69 9.21
CA ARG A 48 -1.99 4.97 9.05
C ARG A 48 -1.54 5.82 7.86
N TYR A 49 -0.27 5.68 7.46
CA TYR A 49 0.41 6.64 6.56
C TYR A 49 0.35 6.15 5.11
N THR A 50 -0.78 5.58 4.73
CA THR A 50 -1.15 5.21 3.36
C THR A 50 -2.68 5.21 3.24
N ASP A 51 -3.17 5.73 2.12
CA ASP A 51 -4.59 5.72 1.75
C ASP A 51 -4.94 4.48 0.91
N ILE A 52 -3.94 3.90 0.23
CA ILE A 52 -4.07 2.75 -0.67
C ILE A 52 -3.26 1.59 -0.11
N ILE A 53 -3.82 0.38 -0.17
CA ILE A 53 -3.08 -0.84 0.11
C ILE A 53 -2.42 -1.29 -1.18
N CYS A 54 -1.10 -1.20 -1.27
CA CYS A 54 -0.40 -1.44 -2.53
C CYS A 54 0.66 -2.54 -2.46
N PRO A 55 0.30 -3.83 -2.60
CA PRO A 55 1.28 -4.92 -2.44
C PRO A 55 2.12 -5.08 -3.70
N MET A 56 3.36 -5.53 -3.51
CA MET A 56 4.19 -6.05 -4.59
C MET A 56 4.05 -7.58 -4.65
N TYR A 57 3.76 -8.10 -5.85
CA TYR A 57 3.75 -9.53 -6.16
C TYR A 57 2.93 -10.42 -5.18
N PRO A 58 1.69 -10.05 -4.79
CA PRO A 58 0.88 -10.93 -3.97
C PRO A 58 0.49 -12.19 -4.77
N SER A 59 0.38 -13.34 -4.07
CA SER A 59 -0.32 -14.48 -4.66
C SER A 59 -1.79 -14.17 -4.89
N VAL A 60 -2.44 -14.83 -5.85
CA VAL A 60 -3.88 -14.66 -6.14
C VAL A 60 -4.73 -14.86 -4.88
N ALA A 61 -4.40 -15.86 -4.06
CA ALA A 61 -5.08 -16.10 -2.79
C ALA A 61 -4.93 -14.92 -1.80
N LYS A 62 -3.72 -14.34 -1.72
CA LYS A 62 -3.44 -13.19 -0.86
C LYS A 62 -4.17 -11.94 -1.36
N LEU A 63 -4.19 -11.70 -2.67
CA LEU A 63 -4.93 -10.60 -3.28
C LEU A 63 -6.44 -10.70 -3.02
N ARG A 64 -7.03 -11.90 -3.20
CA ARG A 64 -8.44 -12.16 -2.88
C ARG A 64 -8.76 -11.88 -1.41
N SER A 65 -7.87 -12.28 -0.50
CA SER A 65 -8.03 -11.97 0.92
C SER A 65 -8.03 -10.45 1.16
N MET A 66 -7.05 -9.72 0.60
CA MET A 66 -6.95 -8.26 0.72
C MET A 66 -8.13 -7.49 0.13
N GLY A 67 -8.85 -8.07 -0.84
CA GLY A 67 -10.05 -7.46 -1.42
C GLY A 67 -11.21 -7.29 -0.42
N SER A 68 -11.16 -7.96 0.73
CA SER A 68 -12.13 -7.83 1.82
C SER A 68 -11.59 -6.93 2.94
N ALA A 69 -12.45 -6.12 3.56
CA ALA A 69 -12.07 -5.28 4.71
C ALA A 69 -11.44 -6.10 5.86
N GLU A 70 -11.93 -7.31 6.08
CA GLU A 70 -11.37 -8.24 7.07
C GLU A 70 -9.96 -8.69 6.71
N GLY A 71 -9.71 -9.05 5.45
CA GLY A 71 -8.37 -9.45 5.00
C GLY A 71 -7.36 -8.30 4.99
N GLN A 72 -7.80 -7.05 4.80
CA GLN A 72 -6.93 -5.87 4.93
C GLN A 72 -6.36 -5.71 6.34
N CYS A 73 -7.13 -6.07 7.37
CA CYS A 73 -6.69 -6.07 8.76
C CYS A 73 -5.61 -7.14 9.06
N VAL A 74 -5.47 -8.14 8.20
CA VAL A 74 -4.68 -9.36 8.46
C VAL A 74 -3.47 -9.50 7.55
N ALA A 75 -3.50 -8.95 6.34
CA ALA A 75 -2.65 -9.42 5.23
C ALA A 75 -1.22 -8.84 5.11
N TYR A 76 -0.81 -7.82 5.89
CA TYR A 76 0.51 -7.19 5.71
C TYR A 76 1.59 -7.67 6.68
N SER A 77 1.99 -8.92 6.49
CA SER A 77 3.33 -9.37 6.83
C SER A 77 4.19 -9.41 5.56
N ALA A 78 5.17 -8.51 5.45
CA ALA A 78 6.17 -8.55 4.38
C ALA A 78 7.21 -9.66 4.62
N ASN A 79 7.36 -10.19 5.85
CA ASN A 79 8.47 -11.06 6.25
C ASN A 79 8.07 -12.14 7.30
N GLY A 80 6.87 -12.73 7.22
CA GLY A 80 6.39 -13.74 8.18
C GLY A 80 6.11 -13.22 9.61
N ARG A 81 6.44 -11.96 9.92
CA ARG A 81 6.04 -11.29 11.16
C ARG A 81 4.63 -10.72 11.05
N ARG A 82 3.69 -11.23 11.84
CA ARG A 82 2.30 -10.77 11.95
C ARG A 82 2.30 -9.32 12.47
N TYR A 83 2.13 -8.34 11.59
CA TYR A 83 2.02 -6.92 11.91
C TYR A 83 0.80 -6.32 11.20
N PRO A 84 0.12 -5.30 11.75
CA PRO A 84 0.31 -4.74 13.09
C PRO A 84 -0.07 -5.72 14.20
N SER A 85 0.50 -5.54 15.40
CA SER A 85 -0.02 -6.22 16.59
C SER A 85 -1.52 -5.88 16.78
N PRO A 86 -2.34 -6.72 17.42
CA PRO A 86 -3.76 -6.42 17.62
C PRO A 86 -4.05 -5.03 18.21
N ALA A 87 -3.13 -4.47 19.00
CA ALA A 87 -3.22 -3.14 19.58
C ALA A 87 -2.92 -1.99 18.60
N GLU A 88 -2.14 -2.25 17.54
CA GLU A 88 -1.80 -1.28 16.49
C GLU A 88 -2.75 -1.36 15.29
N ARG A 89 -3.74 -2.27 15.33
CA ARG A 89 -4.79 -2.34 14.33
C ARG A 89 -5.65 -1.08 14.43
N PRO A 90 -5.77 -0.27 13.37
CA PRO A 90 -6.72 0.83 13.37
C PRO A 90 -8.13 0.27 13.63
N SER A 91 -8.84 0.84 14.60
CA SER A 91 -10.24 0.46 14.94
C SER A 91 -11.23 0.66 13.79
N ARG A 92 -10.81 1.35 12.74
CA ARG A 92 -11.54 1.60 11.50
C ARG A 92 -10.59 1.43 10.33
N ILE A 93 -10.24 0.19 9.97
CA ILE A 93 -9.86 -0.06 8.58
C ILE A 93 -11.17 0.01 7.79
N GLY A 94 -11.56 1.24 7.43
CA GLY A 94 -12.49 1.41 6.32
C GLY A 94 -11.86 0.73 5.10
N ALA A 95 -12.68 0.09 4.27
CA ALA A 95 -12.19 -0.60 3.09
C ALA A 95 -11.35 0.38 2.24
N ARG A 96 -10.04 0.14 2.18
CA ARG A 96 -9.13 0.88 1.30
C ARG A 96 -9.09 0.18 -0.04
N PRO A 97 -8.92 0.90 -1.16
CA PRO A 97 -8.66 0.24 -2.43
C PRO A 97 -7.33 -0.54 -2.35
N VAL A 98 -7.30 -1.68 -3.04
CA VAL A 98 -6.09 -2.50 -3.19
C VAL A 98 -5.60 -2.37 -4.63
N VAL A 99 -4.35 -1.95 -4.81
CA VAL A 99 -3.73 -1.77 -6.12
C VAL A 99 -2.37 -2.41 -6.10
N MET A 100 -2.11 -3.43 -6.92
CA MET A 100 -0.76 -4.01 -6.98
C MET A 100 0.20 -2.99 -7.60
N CYS A 101 1.09 -2.39 -6.82
CA CYS A 101 2.05 -1.40 -7.33
C CYS A 101 3.15 -2.07 -8.16
N GLU A 102 3.43 -3.34 -7.89
CA GLU A 102 4.14 -4.24 -8.79
C GLU A 102 3.44 -5.60 -8.82
N TYR A 103 3.34 -6.18 -9.99
CA TYR A 103 2.79 -7.51 -10.22
C TYR A 103 3.40 -8.09 -11.49
N GLN A 104 3.24 -9.40 -11.69
CA GLN A 104 3.59 -10.09 -12.94
C GLN A 104 5.00 -9.74 -13.45
N HIS A 105 6.00 -10.23 -12.73
CA HIS A 105 7.40 -9.99 -13.09
C HIS A 105 7.70 -10.52 -14.51
N ALA A 106 8.04 -9.61 -15.42
CA ALA A 106 8.13 -9.88 -16.87
C ALA A 106 9.53 -10.30 -17.35
N MET A 107 10.29 -11.02 -16.52
CA MET A 107 11.66 -11.43 -16.84
C MET A 107 11.70 -12.73 -17.65
N GLY A 108 12.21 -12.66 -18.88
CA GLY A 108 12.38 -13.83 -19.74
C GLY A 108 11.06 -14.40 -20.26
N ASN A 109 10.98 -15.72 -20.44
CA ASN A 109 9.72 -16.40 -20.78
C ASN A 109 8.79 -16.40 -19.55
N SER A 110 7.95 -15.37 -19.48
CA SER A 110 7.28 -14.93 -18.26
C SER A 110 5.80 -14.66 -18.49
N ASN A 111 5.14 -14.00 -17.55
CA ASN A 111 3.76 -13.51 -17.66
C ASN A 111 2.67 -14.59 -17.76
N GLY A 112 2.96 -15.81 -17.31
CA GLY A 112 1.94 -16.86 -17.16
C GLY A 112 0.88 -16.51 -16.11
N ASN A 113 -0.31 -17.12 -16.23
CA ASN A 113 -1.42 -16.98 -15.29
C ASN A 113 -1.89 -15.53 -15.10
N PHE A 114 -1.96 -14.77 -16.20
CA PHE A 114 -2.50 -13.41 -16.20
C PHE A 114 -4.02 -13.35 -16.29
N ASP A 115 -4.61 -14.34 -16.99
CA ASP A 115 -6.05 -14.47 -17.19
C ASP A 115 -6.80 -15.03 -15.97
#